data_AF-U5D1T2-F1
#
_entry.id   AF-U5D1T2-F1
#
_cell.length_a   1.000
_cell.length_b   1.000
_cell.length_c   1.000
_cell.angle_alpha   90.00
_cell.angle_beta   90.00
_cell.angle_gamma   90.00
#
_symmetry.space_group_name_H-M   'P 1'
#
loop_
_entity.id
_entity.type
_entity.pdbx_description
1 polymer ?
#
loop_
_entity_poly.entity_id
_entity_poly.type
_entity_poly.pdbx_seq_one_letter_code
_entity_poly.pdbx_strand_id
1 'polypeptide(L)'
;MACVIAASYIEAPQFRSKPLIPVAADSFPVIDLSPMLLEKDCREPKAMEKLVNQVRRALKEWGAFHVINHGVPLQVIPNMRAKLA
;
A
#
# COMPACT_ATOMS: atom_id res chain seq x y z
N MET A 1 12.30 -1.63 -35.14
CA MET A 1 13.43 -1.49 -34.21
C MET A 1 13.16 -2.44 -33.05
N ALA A 2 13.88 -3.55 -32.94
CA ALA A 2 13.66 -4.50 -31.85
C ALA A 2 14.19 -3.87 -30.55
N CYS A 3 13.36 -3.82 -29.50
CA CYS A 3 13.81 -3.44 -28.17
C CYS A 3 14.70 -4.57 -27.65
N VAL A 4 16.01 -4.41 -27.75
CA VAL A 4 16.98 -5.40 -27.26
C VAL A 4 17.28 -5.06 -25.80
N ILE A 5 16.66 -5.78 -24.88
CA ILE A 5 16.98 -5.70 -23.45
C ILE A 5 18.34 -6.36 -23.21
N ALA A 6 19.22 -5.71 -22.45
CA ALA A 6 20.51 -6.28 -22.11
C ALA A 6 20.33 -7.55 -21.26
N ALA A 7 21.18 -8.56 -21.48
CA ALA A 7 21.05 -9.86 -20.85
C ALA A 7 21.03 -9.81 -19.31
N SER A 8 21.68 -8.81 -18.71
CA SER A 8 21.68 -8.56 -17.27
C SER A 8 20.30 -8.21 -16.69
N TYR A 9 19.37 -7.73 -17.52
CA TYR A 9 17.99 -7.40 -17.13
C TYR A 9 17.01 -8.55 -17.40
N ILE A 10 17.46 -9.64 -18.02
CA ILE A 10 16.62 -10.82 -18.28
C ILE A 10 16.68 -11.72 -17.05
N GLU A 11 15.57 -11.79 -16.32
CA GLU A 11 15.48 -12.70 -15.17
C GLU A 11 15.61 -14.17 -15.61
N ALA A 12 16.26 -14.97 -14.76
CA ALA A 12 16.38 -16.40 -14.97
C ALA A 12 14.98 -17.05 -15.00
N PRO A 13 14.76 -18.12 -15.80
CA PRO A 13 13.42 -18.68 -16.02
C PRO A 13 12.60 -18.97 -14.76
N GLN A 14 13.26 -19.37 -13.66
CA GLN A 14 12.64 -19.68 -12.38
C GLN A 14 12.10 -18.45 -11.61
N PHE A 15 12.58 -17.25 -11.91
CA PHE A 15 12.17 -16.00 -11.24
C PHE A 15 11.17 -15.20 -12.06
N ARG A 16 10.99 -15.55 -13.34
CA ARG A 16 10.04 -14.86 -14.20
C ARG A 16 8.65 -14.99 -13.62
N SER A 17 7.96 -13.85 -13.53
CA SER A 17 6.56 -13.79 -13.14
C SER A 17 5.73 -14.74 -14.01
N LYS A 18 4.99 -15.65 -13.36
CA LYS A 18 4.00 -16.48 -14.06
C LYS A 18 2.94 -15.56 -14.70
N PRO A 19 2.38 -15.94 -15.86
CA PRO A 19 1.29 -15.18 -16.48
C PRO A 19 0.21 -14.90 -15.42
N LEU A 20 -0.18 -13.63 -15.28
CA LEU A 20 -1.23 -13.26 -14.34
C LEU A 20 -2.50 -14.01 -14.71
N ILE A 21 -2.92 -14.94 -13.86
CA ILE A 21 -4.30 -15.37 -13.82
C ILE A 21 -5.03 -14.20 -13.14
N PRO A 22 -6.01 -13.55 -13.77
CA PRO A 22 -6.82 -12.55 -13.09
C PRO A 22 -7.56 -13.25 -11.97
N VAL A 23 -7.01 -13.18 -10.75
CA VAL A 23 -7.71 -13.56 -9.54
C VAL A 23 -8.87 -12.57 -9.43
N ALA A 24 -10.09 -13.07 -9.25
CA ALA A 24 -11.25 -12.25 -8.96
C ALA A 24 -10.85 -11.26 -7.86
N ALA A 25 -11.00 -9.97 -8.13
CA ALA A 25 -10.39 -8.90 -7.35
C ALA A 25 -11.03 -8.81 -5.95
N ASP A 26 -10.61 -9.68 -5.05
CA ASP A 26 -10.59 -9.34 -3.63
C ASP A 26 -9.71 -8.09 -3.54
N SER A 27 -10.35 -6.94 -3.35
CA SER A 27 -9.67 -5.66 -3.35
C SER A 27 -8.62 -5.67 -2.23
N PHE A 28 -7.36 -5.41 -2.59
CA PHE A 28 -6.27 -5.24 -1.63
C PHE A 28 -6.68 -4.25 -0.51
N PRO A 29 -6.38 -4.53 0.78
CA PRO A 29 -6.96 -3.76 1.88
C PRO A 29 -6.53 -2.28 1.84
N VAL A 30 -7.50 -1.38 2.00
CA VAL A 30 -7.26 0.06 2.16
C VAL A 30 -7.78 0.48 3.54
N ILE A 31 -6.92 1.12 4.34
CA ILE A 31 -7.20 1.50 5.73
C ILE A 31 -7.15 3.02 5.88
N ASP A 32 -8.20 3.59 6.45
CA ASP A 32 -8.31 5.02 6.74
C ASP A 32 -7.76 5.33 8.15
N LEU A 33 -6.73 6.18 8.22
CA LEU A 33 -6.07 6.57 9.46
C LEU A 33 -6.61 7.87 10.08
N SER A 34 -7.64 8.50 9.49
CA SER A 34 -8.25 9.74 10.01
C SER A 34 -8.57 9.67 11.50
N PRO A 35 -9.10 8.56 12.06
CA PRO A 35 -9.39 8.47 13.48
C PRO A 35 -8.15 8.72 14.38
N MET A 36 -6.93 8.44 13.91
CA MET A 36 -5.69 8.64 14.67
C MET A 36 -5.25 10.11 14.69
N LEU A 37 -5.74 10.92 13.76
CA LEU A 37 -5.38 12.33 13.62
C LEU A 37 -6.21 13.24 14.53
N LEU A 38 -7.31 12.74 15.10
CA LEU A 38 -8.14 13.49 16.03
C LEU A 38 -7.41 13.72 17.37
N GLU A 39 -7.64 14.89 17.96
CA GLU A 39 -7.25 15.19 19.33
C GLU A 39 -7.86 14.18 20.31
N LYS A 40 -7.21 13.98 21.45
CA LYS A 40 -7.59 12.95 22.43
C LYS A 40 -9.04 13.09 22.88
N ASP A 41 -9.52 14.32 23.05
CA ASP A 41 -10.87 14.61 23.55
C ASP A 41 -11.96 14.37 22.49
N CYS A 42 -11.59 14.40 21.20
CA CYS A 42 -12.50 14.15 20.07
C CYS A 42 -12.43 12.71 19.55
N ARG A 43 -11.53 11.89 20.09
CA ARG A 43 -11.28 10.53 19.61
C ARG A 43 -12.30 9.55 20.16
N GLU A 44 -13.16 9.04 19.30
CA GLU A 44 -14.11 7.98 19.67
C GLU A 44 -13.37 6.65 19.91
N PRO A 45 -13.47 6.03 21.11
CA PRO A 45 -12.79 4.77 21.41
C PRO A 45 -13.18 3.62 20.48
N LYS A 46 -14.45 3.56 20.05
CA LYS A 46 -14.95 2.55 19.11
C LYS A 46 -14.32 2.67 17.72
N ALA A 47 -14.09 3.90 17.25
CA ALA A 47 -13.44 4.14 15.97
C ALA A 47 -11.98 3.67 15.99
N MET A 48 -11.28 3.87 17.13
CA MET A 48 -9.93 3.32 17.36
C MET A 48 -9.90 1.81 17.37
N GLU A 49 -10.80 1.17 18.11
CA GLU A 49 -10.87 -0.29 18.17
C GLU A 49 -11.13 -0.89 16.77
N LYS A 50 -12.06 -0.30 16.01
CA LYS A 50 -12.33 -0.71 14.64
C LYS A 50 -11.09 -0.60 13.74
N LEU A 51 -10.36 0.52 13.83
CA LEU A 51 -9.13 0.72 13.07
C LEU A 51 -8.07 -0.34 13.43
N VAL A 52 -7.84 -0.58 14.72
CA VAL A 52 -6.90 -1.61 15.18
C VAL A 52 -7.28 -3.00 14.67
N ASN A 53 -8.57 -3.32 14.67
CA ASN A 53 -9.07 -4.59 14.14
C ASN A 53 -8.88 -4.71 12.62
N GLN A 54 -9.05 -3.62 11.85
CA GLN A 54 -8.77 -3.60 10.41
C GLN A 54 -7.29 -3.84 10.12
N VAL A 55 -6.38 -3.17 10.84
CA VAL A 55 -4.93 -3.35 10.70
C VAL A 55 -4.54 -4.79 11.03
N ARG A 56 -5.03 -5.32 12.16
CA ARG A 56 -4.76 -6.71 12.57
C ARG A 56 -5.21 -7.71 11.51
N ARG A 57 -6.41 -7.53 10.95
CA ARG A 57 -6.94 -8.41 9.92
C ARG A 57 -6.11 -8.34 8.63
N ALA A 58 -5.79 -7.14 8.16
CA ALA A 58 -4.99 -6.97 6.95
C ALA A 58 -3.59 -7.58 7.07
N LEU A 59 -2.92 -7.42 8.22
CA LEU A 59 -1.63 -8.07 8.46
C LEU A 59 -1.73 -9.60 8.47
N LYS A 60 -2.81 -10.16 9.02
CA LYS A 60 -3.01 -11.61 9.11
C LYS A 60 -3.37 -12.23 7.75
N GLU A 61 -4.23 -11.58 6.98
CA GLU A 61 -4.80 -12.14 5.74
C GLU A 61 -3.97 -11.78 4.50
N TRP A 62 -3.36 -10.59 4.47
CA TRP A 62 -2.67 -10.06 3.29
C TRP A 62 -1.17 -9.81 3.52
N GLY A 63 -0.74 -9.58 4.76
CA GLY A 63 0.64 -9.18 5.08
C GLY A 63 0.98 -7.72 4.72
N ALA A 64 0.12 -7.04 3.95
CA ALA A 64 0.26 -5.64 3.57
C ALA A 64 -1.12 -4.98 3.36
N PHE A 65 -1.14 -3.64 3.36
CA PHE A 65 -2.31 -2.83 3.10
C PHE A 65 -1.91 -1.43 2.63
N HIS A 66 -2.82 -0.72 1.96
CA HIS A 66 -2.68 0.70 1.67
C HIS A 66 -3.27 1.51 2.82
N VAL A 67 -2.69 2.68 3.08
CA VAL A 67 -3.22 3.65 4.04
C VAL A 67 -3.65 4.94 3.33
N ILE A 68 -4.75 5.53 3.79
CA ILE A 68 -5.22 6.85 3.38
C ILE A 68 -5.42 7.74 4.61
N ASN A 69 -5.46 9.05 4.40
CA ASN A 69 -5.59 10.04 5.47
C ASN A 69 -4.58 9.80 6.62
N HIS A 70 -3.35 9.46 6.26
CA HIS A 70 -2.26 9.15 7.19
C HIS A 70 -1.62 10.40 7.84
N GLY A 71 -2.09 11.60 7.50
CA GLY A 71 -1.63 12.87 8.08
C GLY A 71 -0.30 13.39 7.52
N VAL A 72 0.30 12.71 6.53
CA VAL A 72 1.49 13.24 5.84
C VAL A 72 1.02 14.32 4.86
N PRO A 73 1.61 15.53 4.87
CA PRO A 73 1.19 16.61 4.00
C PRO A 73 1.29 16.22 2.51
N LEU A 74 0.28 16.62 1.73
CA LEU A 74 0.15 16.25 0.32
C LEU A 74 1.34 16.64 -0.55
N GLN A 75 2.11 17.65 -0.14
CA GLN A 75 3.30 18.12 -0.88
C GLN A 75 4.53 17.24 -0.67
N VAL A 76 4.58 16.41 0.38
CA VAL A 76 5.78 15.62 0.71
C VAL A 76 6.07 14.58 -0.38
N ILE A 77 5.06 13.79 -0.78
CA ILE A 77 5.21 12.75 -1.79
C ILE A 77 5.64 13.30 -3.17
N PRO A 78 4.98 14.32 -3.75
CA PRO A 78 5.42 14.89 -5.03
C PRO A 78 6.82 15.51 -4.92
N ASN A 79 7.15 16.20 -3.83
CA ASN A 79 8.48 16.77 -3.63
C ASN A 79 9.58 15.70 -3.55
N MET A 80 9.31 14.57 -2.89
CA MET A 80 10.23 13.44 -2.84
C MET A 80 10.41 12.81 -4.23
N ARG A 81 9.32 12.59 -4.97
CA ARG A 81 9.37 12.04 -6.34
C ARG A 81 10.14 12.95 -7.29
N ALA A 82 9.93 14.26 -7.21
CA ALA A 82 10.63 15.24 -8.04
C ALA A 82 12.14 15.31 -7.78
N LYS A 83 12.61 14.90 -6.58
CA LYS A 83 14.05 14.84 -6.24
C LYS A 83 14.73 13.53 -6.63
N LEU A 84 13.95 12.49 -6.94
CA LEU A 84 14.45 11.16 -7.32
C LEU A 84 14.47 10.95 -8.84
N ALA A 85 13.89 11.88 -9.60
CA ALA A 85 13.92 11.93 -11.07
C ALA A 85 15.08 12.81 -11.53
#